data_AF-A0A0R1L0F8-F1
#
_entry.id   AF-A0A0R1L0F8-F1
#
_cell.length_a   1.000
_cell.length_b   1.000
_cell.length_c   1.000
_cell.angle_alpha   90.00
_cell.angle_beta   90.00
_cell.angle_gamma   90.00
#
_symmetry.space_group_name_H-M   'P 1'
#
loop_
_entity.id
_entity.type
_entity.pdbx_description
1 polymer ?
#
loop_
_entity_poly.entity_id
_entity_poly.type
_entity_poly.pdbx_seq_one_letter_code
_entity_poly.pdbx_strand_id
1 'polypeptide(L)'
;MIGVGLAGVLLLAGCGHKQSNAEDASTAPANSTKLNNLLSPAKVKVPEDSQNSNGDQVYSQFYKKGGQWYWKLTSQQDGTIDNSQIKSMKSTDQNDVYNFSMVSNKNKSYNMKFNWINGGHQAYTVNAAYHNVNSDFILADAKVAGQWQTGAPQAVQGTWATDFTENSGNDAQKLPFTKQFLNITSSATSSFVNEYDSNHRLYNSETANKTSNVSYKQNGDSYIVKSYNSDETPVVYSISLISNNQIKVDGLTSSDLTMSKSATSPTTSSSQSSATSQSGSAVNGSTAAATSSHLTDQQVVNWIWPYVKAKYPNMNVASTDFTYMPQMRNGQMYVNVLENHSAAVFKNSGVDTGTNPQVASFRVTSDGALEQMDATTGDWSVVSSGYNG
;
A
#
# COMPACT_ATOMS: atom_id res chain seq x y z
N MET A 1 67.00 44.38 -52.16
CA MET A 1 67.19 42.92 -52.25
C MET A 1 66.21 42.28 -51.27
N ILE A 2 65.21 41.57 -51.83
CA ILE A 2 64.52 40.35 -51.33
C ILE A 2 64.25 40.28 -49.80
N GLY A 3 63.03 40.15 -49.27
CA GLY A 3 61.69 39.90 -49.83
C GLY A 3 60.73 39.45 -48.71
N VAL A 4 59.42 39.70 -48.92
CA VAL A 4 58.21 38.89 -48.60
C VAL A 4 58.14 38.21 -47.20
N GLY A 5 57.10 38.34 -46.37
CA GLY A 5 55.67 38.39 -46.69
C GLY A 5 54.72 38.55 -45.49
N LEU A 6 53.44 38.36 -45.83
CA LEU A 6 52.19 38.83 -45.22
C LEU A 6 51.65 38.04 -44.01
N ALA A 7 50.80 38.75 -43.25
CA ALA A 7 49.48 38.37 -42.69
C ALA A 7 49.36 37.50 -41.42
N GLY A 8 48.41 37.90 -40.57
CA GLY A 8 47.68 36.98 -39.67
C GLY A 8 47.24 37.56 -38.32
N VAL A 9 46.05 38.18 -38.27
CA VAL A 9 45.25 38.32 -37.03
C VAL A 9 44.65 36.96 -36.67
N LEU A 10 44.63 36.56 -35.39
CA LEU A 10 43.59 35.70 -34.78
C LEU A 10 43.70 35.67 -33.25
N LEU A 11 42.65 36.16 -32.58
CA LEU A 11 42.25 35.80 -31.22
C LEU A 11 41.65 34.38 -31.26
N LEU A 12 41.99 33.50 -30.30
CA LEU A 12 41.07 32.49 -29.69
C LEU A 12 41.77 31.54 -28.68
N ALA A 13 41.16 31.51 -27.49
CA ALA A 13 40.84 30.39 -26.57
C ALA A 13 41.90 29.42 -25.99
N GLY A 14 41.78 29.22 -24.68
CA GLY A 14 42.25 28.04 -23.94
C GLY A 14 41.77 28.03 -22.48
N CYS A 15 40.75 27.21 -22.18
CA CYS A 15 40.11 26.98 -20.87
C CYS A 15 41.02 26.31 -19.82
N GLY A 16 40.71 26.44 -18.52
CA GLY A 16 41.33 25.63 -17.46
C GLY A 16 40.83 25.88 -16.03
N HIS A 17 39.77 25.17 -15.67
CA HIS A 17 39.23 24.79 -14.34
C HIS A 17 39.61 25.57 -13.06
N LYS A 18 38.58 26.16 -12.41
CA LYS A 18 38.53 26.32 -10.95
C LYS A 18 37.70 25.19 -10.35
N GLN A 19 38.36 24.38 -9.54
CA GLN A 19 37.78 23.39 -8.64
C GLN A 19 36.78 24.03 -7.67
N SER A 20 35.74 23.26 -7.38
CA SER A 20 34.61 23.53 -6.48
C SER A 20 35.05 24.03 -5.11
N ASN A 21 34.66 25.26 -4.78
CA ASN A 21 34.75 25.79 -3.43
C ASN A 21 33.48 25.43 -2.65
N ALA A 22 33.71 24.81 -1.50
CA ALA A 22 32.91 24.76 -0.28
C ALA A 22 31.42 25.15 -0.39
N GLU A 23 30.56 24.17 -0.07
CA GLU A 23 29.21 24.44 0.42
C GLU A 23 29.29 25.48 1.54
N ASP A 24 28.81 26.68 1.23
CA ASP A 24 28.66 27.77 2.19
C ASP A 24 27.60 27.34 3.21
N ALA A 25 28.07 26.93 4.38
CA ALA A 25 27.27 26.66 5.56
C ALA A 25 26.71 27.97 6.14
N SER A 26 25.95 28.70 5.34
CA SER A 26 25.06 29.75 5.82
C SER A 26 23.86 29.04 6.45
N THR A 27 23.73 29.15 7.78
CA THR A 27 22.58 28.67 8.56
C THR A 27 21.28 29.17 7.97
N ALA A 28 20.70 28.38 7.07
CA ALA A 28 19.47 28.70 6.40
C ALA A 28 18.34 28.67 7.46
N PRO A 29 17.39 29.62 7.46
CA PRO A 29 16.32 29.67 8.46
C PRO A 29 15.61 28.32 8.51
N ALA A 30 15.23 27.83 9.69
CA ALA A 30 14.73 26.46 9.90
C ALA A 30 13.62 26.01 8.91
N ASN A 31 12.86 26.95 8.36
CA ASN A 31 11.86 26.71 7.32
C ASN A 31 12.46 26.24 5.98
N SER A 32 13.66 26.70 5.63
CA SER A 32 14.34 26.34 4.37
C SER A 32 14.87 24.90 4.35
N THR A 33 15.43 24.40 5.47
CA THR A 33 15.87 23.00 5.59
C THR A 33 14.66 22.05 5.58
N LYS A 34 13.60 22.38 6.31
CA LYS A 34 12.35 21.61 6.29
C LYS A 34 11.73 21.55 4.90
N LEU A 35 11.63 22.70 4.21
CA LEU A 35 11.08 22.76 2.86
C LEU A 35 11.96 22.01 1.85
N ASN A 36 13.30 22.05 2.01
CA ASN A 36 14.21 21.26 1.19
C ASN A 36 13.95 19.77 1.33
N ASN A 37 13.84 19.26 2.57
CA ASN A 37 13.60 17.85 2.81
C ASN A 37 12.22 17.43 2.29
N LEU A 38 11.21 18.28 2.51
CA LEU A 38 9.84 18.03 2.06
C LEU A 38 9.74 17.90 0.53
N LEU A 39 10.30 18.85 -0.23
CA LEU A 39 10.07 18.95 -1.68
C LEU A 39 11.16 18.31 -2.53
N SER A 40 12.26 17.86 -1.94
CA SER A 40 13.33 17.20 -2.70
C SER A 40 12.87 15.95 -3.47
N PRO A 41 11.95 15.11 -2.94
CA PRO A 41 11.38 14.01 -3.71
C PRO A 41 10.52 14.50 -4.91
N ALA A 42 9.87 15.66 -4.80
CA ALA A 42 8.91 16.18 -5.79
C ALA A 42 9.53 16.99 -6.95
N LYS A 43 10.83 16.83 -7.23
CA LYS A 43 11.54 17.62 -8.25
C LYS A 43 11.26 17.21 -9.69
N VAL A 44 10.75 16.00 -9.87
CA VAL A 44 10.50 15.43 -11.19
C VAL A 44 9.21 16.01 -11.76
N LYS A 45 9.21 16.35 -13.05
CA LYS A 45 8.01 16.77 -13.75
C LYS A 45 7.14 15.54 -14.00
N VAL A 46 5.92 15.53 -13.47
CA VAL A 46 4.99 14.42 -13.62
C VAL A 46 3.63 14.87 -14.12
N PRO A 47 2.95 14.06 -14.94
CA PRO A 47 1.60 14.34 -15.39
C PRO A 47 0.62 14.24 -14.21
N GLU A 48 -0.48 14.98 -14.32
CA GLU A 48 -1.67 14.75 -13.50
C GLU A 48 -2.19 13.34 -13.72
N ASP A 49 -2.50 12.68 -12.60
CA ASP A 49 -3.23 11.44 -12.57
C ASP A 49 -4.73 11.74 -12.56
N SER A 50 -5.33 11.78 -13.75
CA SER A 50 -6.77 11.94 -13.90
C SER A 50 -7.38 10.61 -14.36
N GLN A 51 -8.32 10.05 -13.60
CA GLN A 51 -9.15 8.94 -14.08
C GLN A 51 -9.97 9.33 -15.33
N ASN A 52 -10.26 10.63 -15.48
CA ASN A 52 -11.00 11.22 -16.60
C ASN A 52 -10.17 12.35 -17.24
N SER A 53 -9.43 12.07 -18.31
CA SER A 53 -8.63 13.09 -18.99
C SER A 53 -9.51 14.02 -19.84
N ASN A 54 -9.55 15.31 -19.52
CA ASN A 54 -10.26 16.34 -20.29
C ASN A 54 -9.47 16.83 -21.53
N GLY A 55 -8.52 16.05 -22.04
CA GLY A 55 -7.77 16.31 -23.27
C GLY A 55 -6.54 17.22 -23.13
N ASP A 56 -6.46 18.12 -22.14
CA ASP A 56 -5.24 18.89 -21.83
C ASP A 56 -4.69 18.53 -20.45
N GLN A 57 -3.88 17.47 -20.42
CA GLN A 57 -3.25 17.00 -19.19
C GLN A 57 -2.25 18.04 -18.66
N VAL A 58 -2.39 18.40 -17.39
CA VAL A 58 -1.42 19.28 -16.72
C VAL A 58 -0.26 18.46 -16.14
N TYR A 59 0.85 19.14 -15.88
CA TYR A 59 2.07 18.57 -15.34
C TYR A 59 2.59 19.46 -14.23
N SER A 60 2.96 18.84 -13.12
CA SER A 60 3.44 19.51 -11.92
C SER A 60 4.93 19.25 -11.72
N GLN A 61 5.65 20.27 -11.28
CA GLN A 61 7.08 20.16 -10.94
C GLN A 61 7.46 21.16 -9.85
N PHE A 62 8.12 20.68 -8.80
CA PHE A 62 8.81 21.56 -7.85
C PHE A 62 10.28 21.73 -8.25
N TYR A 63 10.84 22.92 -8.08
CA TYR A 63 12.25 23.15 -8.38
C TYR A 63 12.85 24.26 -7.53
N LYS A 64 14.18 24.26 -7.42
CA LYS A 64 14.93 25.25 -6.65
C LYS A 64 15.79 26.10 -7.58
N LYS A 65 15.67 27.43 -7.48
CA LYS A 65 16.47 28.41 -8.24
C LYS A 65 16.88 29.55 -7.33
N GLY A 66 18.18 29.90 -7.30
CA GLY A 66 18.69 30.98 -6.46
C GLY A 66 18.40 30.79 -4.96
N GLY A 67 18.44 29.54 -4.47
CA GLY A 67 18.12 29.22 -3.08
C GLY A 67 16.62 29.16 -2.74
N GLN A 68 15.75 29.56 -3.66
CA GLN A 68 14.30 29.65 -3.47
C GLN A 68 13.57 28.49 -4.14
N TRP A 69 12.50 28.01 -3.52
CA TRP A 69 11.63 26.98 -4.09
C TRP A 69 10.53 27.59 -4.94
N TYR A 70 10.20 26.88 -6.00
CA TYR A 70 9.15 27.22 -6.94
C TYR A 70 8.31 25.99 -7.26
N TRP A 71 7.06 26.23 -7.61
CA TRP A 71 6.17 25.25 -8.21
C TRP A 71 5.83 25.71 -9.63
N LYS A 72 5.93 24.78 -10.58
CA LYS A 72 5.60 25.00 -11.99
C LYS A 72 4.46 24.07 -12.38
N LEU A 73 3.43 24.66 -12.97
CA LEU A 73 2.32 23.95 -13.60
C LEU A 73 2.35 24.23 -15.11
N THR A 74 2.33 23.18 -15.92
CA THR A 74 2.35 23.30 -17.38
C THR A 74 1.33 22.38 -18.03
N SER A 75 0.81 22.73 -19.20
CA SER A 75 0.08 21.80 -20.07
C SER A 75 0.65 21.82 -21.49
N GLN A 76 0.17 20.94 -22.36
CA GLN A 76 0.60 20.95 -23.76
C GLN A 76 -0.02 22.12 -24.52
N GLN A 77 -1.27 22.46 -24.24
CA GLN A 77 -1.99 23.52 -24.96
C GLN A 77 -1.57 24.92 -24.50
N ASP A 78 -1.48 25.15 -23.19
CA ASP A 78 -1.25 26.49 -22.62
C ASP A 78 0.22 26.79 -22.29
N GLY A 79 1.10 25.79 -22.41
CA GLY A 79 2.50 25.93 -22.02
C GLY A 79 2.64 26.09 -20.51
N THR A 80 3.15 27.23 -20.02
CA THR A 80 3.29 27.46 -18.57
C THR A 80 2.07 28.17 -18.01
N ILE A 81 1.27 27.43 -17.24
CA ILE A 81 0.06 27.92 -16.56
C ILE A 81 0.45 28.71 -15.31
N ASP A 82 1.33 28.14 -14.48
CA ASP A 82 1.85 28.77 -13.28
C ASP A 82 3.36 28.53 -13.13
N ASN A 83 4.05 29.53 -12.59
CA ASN A 83 5.42 29.44 -12.13
C ASN A 83 5.57 30.33 -10.89
N SER A 84 5.24 29.78 -9.73
CA SER A 84 5.08 30.51 -8.48
C SER A 84 6.19 30.22 -7.49
N GLN A 85 6.68 31.25 -6.81
CA GLN A 85 7.63 31.12 -5.71
C GLN A 85 6.91 30.70 -4.43
N ILE A 86 7.48 29.71 -3.73
CA ILE A 86 7.06 29.34 -2.37
C ILE A 86 7.74 30.30 -1.39
N LYS A 87 6.95 31.13 -0.71
CA LYS A 87 7.43 32.11 0.29
C LYS A 87 7.53 31.49 1.68
N SER A 88 6.56 30.68 2.05
CA SER A 88 6.53 30.01 3.35
C SER A 88 5.67 28.75 3.30
N MET A 89 5.80 27.94 4.34
CA MET A 89 5.09 26.69 4.54
C MET A 89 4.58 26.63 5.98
N LYS A 90 3.38 26.11 6.17
CA LYS A 90 2.81 25.76 7.46
C LYS A 90 2.30 24.32 7.42
N SER A 91 2.72 23.48 8.35
CA SER A 91 2.09 22.18 8.58
C SER A 91 0.66 22.37 9.08
N THR A 92 -0.21 21.41 8.82
CA THR A 92 -1.55 21.34 9.41
C THR A 92 -1.59 20.29 10.51
N ASP A 93 -2.75 20.12 11.15
CA ASP A 93 -2.97 19.06 12.14
C ASP A 93 -3.07 17.66 11.52
N GLN A 94 -3.18 17.60 10.18
CA GLN A 94 -3.14 16.34 9.42
C GLN A 94 -1.69 16.02 9.04
N ASN A 95 -1.31 14.75 9.22
CA ASN A 95 0.00 14.25 8.82
C ASN A 95 0.23 14.49 7.32
N ASP A 96 1.43 14.94 7.00
CA ASP A 96 1.90 15.23 5.64
C ASP A 96 1.08 16.20 4.79
N VAL A 97 0.22 16.99 5.44
CA VAL A 97 -0.54 18.06 4.80
C VAL A 97 0.05 19.42 5.19
N TYR A 98 0.31 20.24 4.17
CA TYR A 98 0.97 21.54 4.30
C TYR A 98 0.22 22.62 3.51
N ASN A 99 0.24 23.84 4.04
CA ASN A 99 -0.22 25.04 3.36
C ASN A 99 0.99 25.88 2.96
N PHE A 100 1.18 26.11 1.66
CA PHE A 100 2.22 26.97 1.11
C PHE A 100 1.67 28.34 0.78
N SER A 101 2.40 29.38 1.17
CA SER A 101 2.16 30.75 0.70
C SER A 101 2.95 30.96 -0.58
N MET A 102 2.24 31.31 -1.65
CA MET A 102 2.76 31.37 -3.03
C MET A 102 2.73 32.79 -3.56
N VAL A 103 3.69 33.14 -4.42
CA VAL A 103 3.67 34.36 -5.24
C VAL A 103 3.89 34.01 -6.69
N SER A 104 2.91 34.30 -7.55
CA SER A 104 2.99 34.01 -8.98
C SER A 104 3.95 34.91 -9.74
N ASN A 105 4.30 34.50 -10.96
CA ASN A 105 5.06 35.30 -11.91
C ASN A 105 4.39 36.65 -12.26
N LYS A 106 3.07 36.79 -12.00
CA LYS A 106 2.30 38.03 -12.13
C LYS A 106 2.18 38.80 -10.80
N ASN A 107 3.01 38.46 -9.81
CA ASN A 107 3.04 39.05 -8.48
C ASN A 107 1.72 38.94 -7.70
N LYS A 108 0.91 37.90 -7.99
CA LYS A 108 -0.31 37.60 -7.22
C LYS A 108 0.02 36.64 -6.09
N SER A 109 -0.40 36.98 -4.88
CA SER A 109 -0.26 36.11 -3.71
C SER A 109 -1.45 35.16 -3.61
N TYR A 110 -1.20 33.90 -3.30
CA TYR A 110 -2.24 32.90 -3.05
C TYR A 110 -1.72 31.79 -2.12
N ASN A 111 -2.61 30.89 -1.70
CA ASN A 111 -2.24 29.71 -0.92
C ASN A 111 -2.43 28.44 -1.76
N MET A 112 -1.53 27.49 -1.57
CA MET A 112 -1.63 26.15 -2.13
C MET A 112 -1.60 25.13 -1.00
N LYS A 113 -2.57 24.22 -0.97
CA LYS A 113 -2.54 23.04 -0.09
C LYS A 113 -1.79 21.93 -0.83
N PHE A 114 -0.80 21.37 -0.16
CA PHE A 114 0.02 20.25 -0.61
C PHE A 114 -0.15 19.09 0.35
N ASN A 115 -0.32 17.88 -0.17
CA ASN A 115 -0.45 16.67 0.63
C ASN A 115 0.42 15.56 0.05
N TRP A 116 1.32 14.96 0.83
CA TRP A 116 1.91 13.70 0.40
C TRP A 116 0.89 12.58 0.54
N ILE A 117 0.80 11.76 -0.49
CA ILE A 117 -0.07 10.61 -0.52
C ILE A 117 0.75 9.39 -0.07
N ASN A 118 0.30 8.79 1.03
CA ASN A 118 0.92 7.67 1.74
C ASN A 118 2.34 7.95 2.26
N GLY A 119 2.86 7.05 3.11
CA GLY A 119 4.11 7.28 3.83
C GLY A 119 5.34 7.44 2.93
N GLY A 120 5.41 6.74 1.79
CA GLY A 120 6.63 6.72 0.96
C GLY A 120 6.78 7.92 0.02
N HIS A 121 5.91 8.94 0.13
CA HIS A 121 5.96 10.16 -0.71
C HIS A 121 6.01 9.84 -2.22
N GLN A 122 5.28 8.82 -2.65
CA GLN A 122 5.27 8.33 -4.04
C GLN A 122 4.32 9.12 -4.95
N ALA A 123 3.36 9.83 -4.36
CA ALA A 123 2.41 10.68 -5.03
C ALA A 123 2.03 11.85 -4.11
N TYR A 124 1.50 12.92 -4.68
CA TYR A 124 1.03 14.07 -3.91
C TYR A 124 -0.20 14.71 -4.54
N THR A 125 -1.02 15.35 -3.72
CA THR A 125 -2.13 16.20 -4.16
C THR A 125 -1.71 17.66 -4.09
N VAL A 126 -2.11 18.45 -5.08
CA VAL A 126 -2.07 19.91 -5.03
C VAL A 126 -3.48 20.47 -5.18
N ASN A 127 -3.86 21.32 -4.23
CA ASN A 127 -5.05 22.15 -4.34
C ASN A 127 -4.65 23.64 -4.31
N ALA A 128 -4.89 24.33 -5.41
CA ALA A 128 -4.71 25.76 -5.55
C ALA A 128 -5.92 26.36 -6.25
N ALA A 129 -6.71 27.15 -5.50
CA ALA A 129 -7.84 27.89 -6.08
C ALA A 129 -7.38 28.84 -7.20
N TYR A 130 -6.16 29.36 -7.09
CA TYR A 130 -5.52 30.06 -8.19
C TYR A 130 -5.21 29.07 -9.32
N HIS A 131 -5.83 29.29 -10.49
CA HIS A 131 -5.86 28.37 -11.64
C HIS A 131 -6.77 27.12 -11.50
N ASN A 132 -7.64 27.06 -10.48
CA ASN A 132 -8.61 25.96 -10.27
C ASN A 132 -7.97 24.55 -10.28
N VAL A 133 -6.81 24.41 -9.65
CA VAL A 133 -6.06 23.15 -9.62
C VAL A 133 -6.50 22.34 -8.42
N ASN A 134 -6.95 21.11 -8.64
CA ASN A 134 -7.24 20.12 -7.61
C ASN A 134 -6.90 18.74 -8.17
N SER A 135 -5.62 18.38 -8.09
CA SER A 135 -5.05 17.35 -8.95
C SER A 135 -4.05 16.49 -8.16
N ASP A 136 -4.03 15.20 -8.49
CA ASP A 136 -3.08 14.24 -7.97
C ASP A 136 -1.94 14.01 -8.96
N PHE A 137 -0.74 13.76 -8.43
CA PHE A 137 0.47 13.60 -9.21
C PHE A 137 1.28 12.43 -8.68
N ILE A 138 1.57 11.45 -9.54
CA ILE A 138 2.29 10.23 -9.15
C ILE A 138 3.77 10.38 -9.53
N LEU A 139 4.64 10.64 -8.55
CA LEU A 139 6.09 10.74 -8.76
C LEU A 139 6.71 9.42 -9.23
N ALA A 140 6.20 8.31 -8.70
CA ALA A 140 6.63 6.98 -9.10
C ALA A 140 6.44 6.73 -10.60
N ASP A 141 5.51 7.44 -11.27
CA ASP A 141 5.23 7.31 -12.69
C ASP A 141 6.46 7.66 -13.55
N ALA A 142 7.29 8.59 -13.09
CA ALA A 142 8.51 8.97 -13.79
C ALA A 142 9.69 8.01 -13.53
N LYS A 143 9.57 7.05 -12.61
CA LYS A 143 10.62 6.06 -12.33
C LYS A 143 10.63 4.92 -13.36
N VAL A 144 9.51 4.68 -14.05
CA VAL A 144 9.31 3.53 -14.93
C VAL A 144 8.69 3.96 -16.26
N ALA A 145 9.38 3.64 -17.36
CA ALA A 145 8.89 3.91 -18.70
C ALA A 145 7.76 2.95 -19.09
N GLY A 146 6.89 3.38 -20.02
CA GLY A 146 5.80 2.56 -20.56
C GLY A 146 4.42 3.12 -20.23
N GLN A 147 3.39 2.45 -20.75
CA GLN A 147 1.99 2.78 -20.51
C GLN A 147 1.47 2.03 -19.29
N TRP A 148 0.51 2.63 -18.59
CA TRP A 148 -0.21 1.96 -17.52
C TRP A 148 -1.00 0.76 -18.09
N GLN A 149 -0.90 -0.37 -17.41
CA GLN A 149 -1.66 -1.58 -17.72
C GLN A 149 -2.68 -1.83 -16.61
N THR A 150 -3.89 -2.28 -16.98
CA THR A 150 -4.93 -2.64 -16.01
C THR A 150 -4.57 -3.92 -15.26
N GLY A 151 -4.82 -3.92 -13.96
CA GLY A 151 -4.58 -5.01 -13.04
C GLY A 151 -3.21 -4.96 -12.36
N ALA A 152 -2.79 -6.11 -11.81
CA ALA A 152 -1.47 -6.27 -11.19
C ALA A 152 -0.71 -7.43 -11.86
N PRO A 153 0.62 -7.34 -12.03
CA PRO A 153 1.40 -8.45 -12.57
C PRO A 153 1.40 -9.64 -11.62
N GLN A 154 1.33 -10.86 -12.18
CA GLN A 154 1.26 -12.10 -11.39
C GLN A 154 2.42 -12.24 -10.39
N ALA A 155 3.61 -11.72 -10.73
CA ALA A 155 4.80 -11.79 -9.89
C ALA A 155 4.66 -11.04 -8.55
N VAL A 156 3.88 -9.96 -8.50
CA VAL A 156 3.65 -9.18 -7.27
C VAL A 156 2.32 -9.50 -6.59
N GLN A 157 1.46 -10.31 -7.22
CA GLN A 157 0.21 -10.75 -6.61
C GLN A 157 0.48 -11.72 -5.44
N GLY A 158 -0.30 -11.55 -4.38
CA GLY A 158 -0.23 -12.34 -3.16
C GLY A 158 -0.37 -11.51 -1.90
N THR A 159 -0.18 -12.19 -0.78
CA THR A 159 -0.07 -11.58 0.54
C THR A 159 1.40 -11.53 0.93
N TRP A 160 1.86 -10.35 1.29
CA TRP A 160 3.23 -10.07 1.67
C TRP A 160 3.25 -9.55 3.10
N ALA A 161 4.24 -9.95 3.88
CA ALA A 161 4.39 -9.52 5.26
C ALA A 161 5.85 -9.18 5.58
N THR A 162 6.09 -8.18 6.41
CA THR A 162 7.41 -8.01 7.05
C THR A 162 7.67 -9.14 8.03
N ASP A 163 8.90 -9.23 8.53
CA ASP A 163 9.16 -9.94 9.78
C ASP A 163 8.59 -9.15 10.98
N PHE A 164 8.69 -9.73 12.17
CA PHE A 164 8.32 -9.04 13.40
C PHE A 164 9.24 -7.83 13.63
N THR A 165 8.63 -6.69 13.93
CA THR A 165 9.31 -5.45 14.32
C THR A 165 8.83 -5.00 15.68
N GLU A 166 9.63 -4.21 16.40
CA GLU A 166 9.19 -3.65 17.69
C GLU A 166 8.01 -2.69 17.49
N ASN A 167 6.99 -2.80 18.33
CA ASN A 167 5.89 -1.84 18.39
C ASN A 167 6.36 -0.59 19.12
N SER A 168 6.12 0.59 18.53
CA SER A 168 6.40 1.89 19.16
C SER A 168 5.13 2.61 19.62
N GLY A 169 3.96 1.96 19.54
CA GLY A 169 2.67 2.50 19.95
C GLY A 169 2.46 2.55 21.46
N ASN A 170 1.35 3.16 21.88
CA ASN A 170 1.02 3.35 23.30
C ASN A 170 0.88 2.03 24.07
N ASP A 171 0.52 0.94 23.38
CA ASP A 171 0.38 -0.39 23.96
C ASP A 171 1.63 -1.27 23.82
N ALA A 172 2.77 -0.73 23.39
CA ALA A 172 4.01 -1.48 23.15
C ALA A 172 4.49 -2.33 24.34
N GLN A 173 4.19 -1.94 25.58
CA GLN A 173 4.52 -2.75 26.77
C GLN A 173 3.74 -4.07 26.83
N LYS A 174 2.52 -4.09 26.30
CA LYS A 174 1.67 -5.29 26.22
C LYS A 174 1.84 -6.01 24.88
N LEU A 175 2.03 -5.23 23.82
CA LEU A 175 2.08 -5.67 22.43
C LEU A 175 3.41 -5.28 21.79
N PRO A 176 4.52 -5.88 22.21
CA PRO A 176 5.85 -5.42 21.83
C PRO A 176 6.21 -5.65 20.36
N PHE A 177 5.42 -6.44 19.61
CA PHE A 177 5.75 -6.76 18.23
C PHE A 177 4.64 -6.40 17.26
N THR A 178 5.03 -6.04 16.03
CA THR A 178 4.11 -5.79 14.90
C THR A 178 4.57 -6.51 13.64
N LYS A 179 3.63 -6.73 12.72
CA LYS A 179 3.93 -7.11 11.33
C LYS A 179 3.08 -6.27 10.40
N GLN A 180 3.71 -5.72 9.36
CA GLN A 180 3.02 -5.02 8.30
C GLN A 180 2.67 -5.99 7.18
N PHE A 181 1.43 -5.91 6.67
CA PHE A 181 0.94 -6.71 5.56
C PHE A 181 0.58 -5.85 4.36
N LEU A 182 0.75 -6.44 3.18
CA LEU A 182 0.31 -5.90 1.88
C LEU A 182 -0.29 -7.03 1.05
N ASN A 183 -1.55 -6.89 0.66
CA ASN A 183 -2.25 -7.77 -0.25
C ASN A 183 -2.38 -7.10 -1.61
N ILE A 184 -2.02 -7.83 -2.66
CA ILE A 184 -2.17 -7.39 -4.05
C ILE A 184 -2.90 -8.48 -4.81
N THR A 185 -4.05 -8.14 -5.38
CA THR A 185 -4.76 -8.97 -6.36
C THR A 185 -4.76 -8.28 -7.71
N SER A 186 -5.30 -8.94 -8.73
CA SER A 186 -5.48 -8.32 -10.04
C SER A 186 -6.46 -7.14 -10.05
N SER A 187 -7.23 -6.91 -8.99
CA SER A 187 -8.29 -5.89 -8.98
C SER A 187 -8.36 -5.03 -7.72
N ALA A 188 -7.61 -5.37 -6.67
CA ALA A 188 -7.57 -4.62 -5.42
C ALA A 188 -6.19 -4.68 -4.76
N THR A 189 -5.92 -3.68 -3.93
CA THR A 189 -4.85 -3.76 -2.93
C THR A 189 -5.40 -3.49 -1.53
N SER A 190 -4.73 -4.00 -0.51
CA SER A 190 -5.01 -3.64 0.87
C SER A 190 -3.76 -3.80 1.73
N SER A 191 -3.65 -3.01 2.79
CA SER A 191 -2.53 -3.10 3.72
C SER A 191 -2.96 -2.87 5.16
N PHE A 192 -2.48 -3.68 6.08
CA PHE A 192 -2.84 -3.62 7.50
C PHE A 192 -1.64 -3.93 8.39
N VAL A 193 -1.73 -3.52 9.65
CA VAL A 193 -0.75 -3.85 10.69
C VAL A 193 -1.39 -4.78 11.69
N ASN A 194 -0.67 -5.85 12.01
CA ASN A 194 -1.01 -6.71 13.13
C ASN A 194 -0.09 -6.41 14.30
N GLU A 195 -0.64 -6.42 15.50
CA GLU A 195 0.08 -6.26 16.77
C GLU A 195 0.07 -7.56 17.55
N TYR A 196 1.19 -7.87 18.21
CA TYR A 196 1.46 -9.16 18.83
C TYR A 196 2.02 -9.00 20.23
N ASP A 197 1.67 -9.94 21.12
CA ASP A 197 2.24 -10.04 22.47
C ASP A 197 3.70 -10.54 22.44
N SER A 198 4.35 -10.60 23.61
CA SER A 198 5.74 -11.05 23.74
C SER A 198 6.00 -12.49 23.30
N ASN A 199 4.96 -13.30 23.11
CA ASN A 199 5.04 -14.67 22.59
C ASN A 199 4.69 -14.75 21.10
N HIS A 200 4.64 -13.61 20.41
CA HIS A 200 4.22 -13.48 19.01
C HIS A 200 2.78 -13.94 18.74
N ARG A 201 1.88 -13.84 19.71
CA ARG A 201 0.45 -14.13 19.52
C ARG A 201 -0.26 -12.87 19.05
N LEU A 202 -1.06 -13.00 17.99
CA LEU A 202 -1.83 -11.89 17.43
C LEU A 202 -2.84 -11.36 18.46
N TYR A 203 -2.81 -10.06 18.72
CA TYR A 203 -3.72 -9.41 19.65
C TYR A 203 -4.71 -8.49 18.94
N ASN A 204 -4.22 -7.70 17.99
CA ASN A 204 -5.00 -6.73 17.25
C ASN A 204 -4.61 -6.75 15.76
N SER A 205 -5.59 -6.49 14.90
CA SER A 205 -5.42 -6.34 13.45
C SER A 205 -6.11 -5.04 13.05
N GLU A 206 -5.34 -4.00 12.77
CA GLU A 206 -5.91 -2.75 12.28
C GLU A 206 -6.32 -2.91 10.82
N THR A 207 -7.62 -3.06 10.58
CA THR A 207 -8.15 -3.38 9.25
C THR A 207 -7.79 -2.31 8.21
N ALA A 208 -7.31 -2.79 7.06
CA ALA A 208 -6.83 -2.02 5.93
C ALA A 208 -7.86 -1.15 5.21
N ASN A 209 -7.40 -0.03 4.65
CA ASN A 209 -8.06 0.61 3.51
C ASN A 209 -7.95 -0.33 2.29
N LYS A 210 -9.10 -0.80 1.79
CA LYS A 210 -9.18 -1.57 0.55
C LYS A 210 -9.33 -0.60 -0.62
N THR A 211 -8.43 -0.72 -1.59
CA THR A 211 -8.47 0.06 -2.82
C THR A 211 -8.83 -0.82 -4.02
N SER A 212 -9.34 -0.21 -5.07
CA SER A 212 -9.74 -0.88 -6.32
C SER A 212 -9.04 -0.23 -7.53
N ASN A 213 -9.48 -0.59 -8.75
CA ASN A 213 -8.98 -0.01 -10.00
C ASN A 213 -7.44 -0.10 -10.12
N VAL A 214 -6.92 -1.29 -9.84
CA VAL A 214 -5.48 -1.53 -9.84
C VAL A 214 -4.93 -1.39 -11.26
N SER A 215 -3.79 -0.70 -11.37
CA SER A 215 -3.02 -0.61 -12.60
C SER A 215 -1.53 -0.58 -12.27
N TYR A 216 -0.71 -0.93 -13.26
CA TYR A 216 0.73 -1.01 -13.06
C TYR A 216 1.57 -0.52 -14.23
N LYS A 217 2.82 -0.19 -13.93
CA LYS A 217 3.93 -0.10 -14.88
C LYS A 217 5.06 -1.03 -14.44
N GLN A 218 5.85 -1.50 -15.39
CA GLN A 218 6.97 -2.42 -15.12
C GLN A 218 8.21 -2.02 -15.93
N ASN A 219 9.38 -2.15 -15.31
CA ASN A 219 10.68 -2.14 -15.97
C ASN A 219 11.56 -3.23 -15.33
N GLY A 220 11.76 -4.35 -16.04
CA GLY A 220 12.44 -5.51 -15.47
C GLY A 220 11.70 -6.04 -14.23
N ASP A 221 12.42 -6.16 -13.12
CA ASP A 221 11.91 -6.65 -11.83
C ASP A 221 11.37 -5.52 -10.92
N SER A 222 11.27 -4.30 -11.44
CA SER A 222 10.70 -3.15 -10.76
C SER A 222 9.31 -2.81 -11.29
N TYR A 223 8.37 -2.60 -10.39
CA TYR A 223 6.97 -2.35 -10.66
C TYR A 223 6.51 -1.09 -9.93
N ILE A 224 5.68 -0.29 -10.59
CA ILE A 224 4.83 0.69 -9.91
C ILE A 224 3.42 0.14 -9.95
N VAL A 225 2.82 -0.07 -8.79
CA VAL A 225 1.42 -0.48 -8.66
C VAL A 225 0.64 0.70 -8.09
N LYS A 226 -0.44 1.10 -8.75
CA LYS A 226 -1.38 2.07 -8.22
C LYS A 226 -2.79 1.50 -8.15
N SER A 227 -3.57 2.04 -7.24
CA SER A 227 -4.97 1.70 -6.98
C SER A 227 -5.65 2.92 -6.40
N TYR A 228 -6.96 2.88 -6.16
CA TYR A 228 -7.72 4.05 -5.73
C TYR A 228 -8.64 3.74 -4.56
N ASN A 229 -8.71 4.69 -3.64
CA ASN A 229 -9.72 4.73 -2.60
C ASN A 229 -11.10 5.10 -3.20
N SER A 230 -12.14 5.03 -2.38
CA SER A 230 -13.51 5.41 -2.78
C SER A 230 -13.66 6.89 -3.14
N ASP A 231 -12.77 7.75 -2.63
CA ASP A 231 -12.70 9.18 -2.92
C ASP A 231 -11.80 9.50 -4.13
N GLU A 232 -11.40 8.47 -4.88
CA GLU A 232 -10.50 8.55 -6.03
C GLU A 232 -9.06 8.99 -5.69
N THR A 233 -8.69 9.13 -4.41
CA THR A 233 -7.29 9.37 -4.03
C THR A 233 -6.45 8.14 -4.37
N PRO A 234 -5.35 8.28 -5.14
CA PRO A 234 -4.52 7.15 -5.51
C PRO A 234 -3.74 6.59 -4.32
N VAL A 235 -3.43 5.30 -4.37
CA VAL A 235 -2.52 4.60 -3.46
C VAL A 235 -1.46 3.93 -4.32
N VAL A 236 -0.20 4.30 -4.11
CA VAL A 236 0.90 3.95 -5.00
C VAL A 236 2.02 3.23 -4.24
N TYR A 237 2.47 2.12 -4.81
CA TYR A 237 3.59 1.32 -4.33
C TYR A 237 4.67 1.20 -5.41
N SER A 238 5.92 1.46 -5.05
CA SER A 238 7.07 1.04 -5.84
C SER A 238 7.55 -0.30 -5.30
N ILE A 239 7.52 -1.36 -6.12
CA ILE A 239 7.81 -2.73 -5.72
C ILE A 239 9.00 -3.24 -6.54
N SER A 240 10.02 -3.78 -5.88
CA SER A 240 11.10 -4.51 -6.53
C SER A 240 11.07 -5.97 -6.12
N LEU A 241 11.05 -6.90 -7.08
CA LEU A 241 11.24 -8.32 -6.78
C LEU A 241 12.68 -8.56 -6.37
N ILE A 242 12.88 -9.12 -5.17
CA ILE A 242 14.19 -9.62 -4.73
C ILE A 242 14.30 -11.10 -5.08
N SER A 243 13.21 -11.85 -4.89
CA SER A 243 13.07 -13.25 -5.29
C SER A 243 11.58 -13.60 -5.44
N ASN A 244 11.26 -14.83 -5.86
CA ASN A 244 9.86 -15.29 -5.98
C ASN A 244 9.05 -15.16 -4.68
N ASN A 245 9.72 -15.16 -3.53
CA ASN A 245 9.09 -15.12 -2.21
C ASN A 245 9.48 -13.87 -1.41
N GLN A 246 10.11 -12.88 -2.03
CA GLN A 246 10.51 -11.66 -1.32
C GLN A 246 10.45 -10.44 -2.23
N ILE A 247 9.83 -9.37 -1.75
CA ILE A 247 9.74 -8.07 -2.40
C ILE A 247 10.29 -6.98 -1.50
N LYS A 248 10.76 -5.90 -2.13
CA LYS A 248 10.99 -4.62 -1.48
C LYS A 248 9.87 -3.66 -1.88
N VAL A 249 9.24 -3.00 -0.92
CA VAL A 249 8.10 -2.11 -1.13
C VAL A 249 8.38 -0.73 -0.56
N ASP A 250 8.20 0.29 -1.39
CA ASP A 250 8.18 1.71 -1.04
C ASP A 250 6.76 2.26 -1.30
N GLY A 251 6.30 3.20 -0.47
CA GLY A 251 4.94 3.74 -0.52
C GLY A 251 4.00 3.24 0.57
N LEU A 252 4.39 2.20 1.32
CA LEU A 252 3.59 1.66 2.43
C LEU A 252 3.86 2.38 3.76
N THR A 253 5.13 2.69 4.04
CA THR A 253 5.56 3.52 5.17
C THR A 253 6.52 4.60 4.69
N SER A 254 7.05 5.43 5.59
CA SER A 254 8.07 6.44 5.25
C SER A 254 9.42 5.87 4.84
N SER A 255 9.63 4.57 5.05
CA SER A 255 10.82 3.85 4.63
C SER A 255 10.45 2.60 3.84
N ASP A 256 11.38 2.14 3.00
CA ASP A 256 11.21 0.92 2.26
C ASP A 256 11.12 -0.28 3.21
N LEU A 257 10.21 -1.20 2.92
CA LEU A 257 10.04 -2.46 3.63
C LEU A 257 10.48 -3.64 2.78
N THR A 258 11.18 -4.60 3.38
CA THR A 258 11.36 -5.92 2.78
C THR A 258 10.25 -6.83 3.31
N MET A 259 9.53 -7.47 2.40
CA MET A 259 8.38 -8.30 2.73
C MET A 259 8.54 -9.68 2.11
N SER A 260 8.27 -10.70 2.89
CA SER A 260 8.25 -12.09 2.44
C SER A 260 6.84 -12.48 2.05
N LYS A 261 6.72 -13.35 1.05
CA LYS A 261 5.43 -13.90 0.65
C LYS A 261 4.90 -14.73 1.81
N SER A 262 3.75 -14.34 2.35
CA SER A 262 3.05 -15.16 3.31
C SER A 262 2.68 -16.47 2.62
N ALA A 263 2.96 -17.60 3.26
CA ALA A 263 2.64 -18.91 2.72
C ALA A 263 1.11 -19.04 2.53
N THR A 264 0.63 -18.69 1.34
CA THR A 264 -0.63 -19.21 0.84
C THR A 264 -0.36 -20.62 0.37
N SER A 265 -1.09 -21.61 0.91
CA SER A 265 -1.12 -22.94 0.29
C SER A 265 -1.39 -22.78 -1.21
N PRO A 266 -0.73 -23.57 -2.06
CA PRO A 266 -0.90 -23.46 -3.50
C PRO A 266 -2.37 -23.57 -3.84
N THR A 267 -2.87 -22.60 -4.61
CA THR A 267 -4.11 -22.72 -5.36
C THR A 267 -3.96 -23.92 -6.30
N THR A 268 -4.47 -25.08 -5.88
CA THR A 268 -4.62 -26.23 -6.77
C THR A 268 -5.55 -25.83 -7.90
N SER A 269 -4.97 -25.59 -9.07
CA SER A 269 -5.69 -25.46 -10.32
C SER A 269 -6.62 -26.66 -10.49
N SER A 270 -7.88 -26.34 -10.75
CA SER A 270 -8.93 -27.25 -11.16
C SER A 270 -8.49 -28.20 -12.26
N SER A 271 -8.60 -29.50 -11.99
CA SER A 271 -8.86 -30.50 -13.03
C SER A 271 -9.99 -31.41 -12.54
N GLN A 272 -11.16 -31.23 -13.15
CA GLN A 272 -12.25 -32.21 -13.11
C GLN A 272 -11.76 -33.51 -13.73
N SER A 273 -12.00 -34.66 -13.09
CA SER A 273 -12.94 -35.67 -13.61
C SER A 273 -12.91 -36.97 -12.79
N SER A 274 -14.12 -37.46 -12.53
CA SER A 274 -14.55 -38.86 -12.42
C SER A 274 -14.24 -39.66 -11.14
N ALA A 275 -15.32 -39.87 -10.39
CA ALA A 275 -15.45 -40.91 -9.37
C ALA A 275 -15.26 -42.31 -9.97
N THR A 276 -14.56 -43.18 -9.24
CA THR A 276 -14.82 -44.62 -9.19
C THR A 276 -14.31 -45.15 -7.84
N SER A 277 -15.20 -45.85 -7.13
CA SER A 277 -14.95 -46.48 -5.85
C SER A 277 -13.95 -47.62 -5.99
N GLN A 278 -12.92 -47.68 -5.14
CA GLN A 278 -12.35 -48.97 -4.74
C GLN A 278 -11.64 -48.90 -3.39
N SER A 279 -12.07 -49.81 -2.51
CA SER A 279 -11.49 -50.15 -1.21
C SER A 279 -10.07 -50.72 -1.38
N GLY A 280 -9.13 -50.35 -0.50
CA GLY A 280 -7.84 -51.04 -0.41
C GLY A 280 -6.71 -50.25 0.28
N SER A 281 -6.40 -50.67 1.51
CA SER A 281 -5.10 -50.61 2.22
C SER A 281 -4.43 -49.26 2.49
N ALA A 282 -4.49 -48.87 3.76
CA ALA A 282 -3.66 -47.84 4.38
C ALA A 282 -2.16 -48.19 4.32
N VAL A 283 -1.38 -47.28 3.74
CA VAL A 283 0.08 -47.21 3.92
C VAL A 283 0.37 -45.93 4.69
N ASN A 284 0.95 -46.09 5.87
CA ASN A 284 1.38 -45.03 6.77
C ASN A 284 2.26 -43.98 6.08
N GLY A 285 1.74 -42.76 5.98
CA GLY A 285 2.52 -41.54 5.82
C GLY A 285 2.20 -40.61 6.97
N SER A 286 3.05 -40.60 8.00
CA SER A 286 2.88 -39.77 9.20
C SER A 286 2.96 -38.29 8.86
N THR A 287 1.81 -37.62 8.69
CA THR A 287 1.73 -36.17 8.85
C THR A 287 1.86 -35.85 10.34
N ALA A 288 2.87 -35.05 10.70
CA ALA A 288 3.05 -34.57 12.06
C ALA A 288 1.78 -33.82 12.50
N ALA A 289 1.06 -34.38 13.47
CA ALA A 289 -0.08 -33.74 14.09
C ALA A 289 0.41 -32.44 14.76
N ALA A 290 -0.11 -31.29 14.31
CA ALA A 290 0.10 -30.03 14.99
C ALA A 290 -0.49 -30.15 16.40
N THR A 291 0.35 -30.07 17.43
CA THR A 291 -0.11 -29.97 18.80
C THR A 291 -0.95 -28.69 18.94
N SER A 292 -2.12 -28.79 19.58
CA SER A 292 -3.17 -27.77 19.71
C SER A 292 -2.73 -26.42 20.34
N SER A 293 -1.46 -26.27 20.69
CA SER A 293 -0.87 -25.07 21.30
C SER A 293 -0.39 -24.01 20.31
N HIS A 294 -0.30 -24.31 19.00
CA HIS A 294 0.22 -23.39 17.98
C HIS A 294 -0.48 -23.53 16.62
N LEU A 295 -1.75 -23.15 16.54
CA LEU A 295 -2.50 -23.13 15.28
C LEU A 295 -2.21 -21.83 14.49
N THR A 296 -2.02 -21.97 13.18
CA THR A 296 -1.99 -20.83 12.24
C THR A 296 -3.41 -20.34 11.95
N ASP A 297 -3.56 -19.07 11.54
CA ASP A 297 -4.85 -18.48 11.18
C ASP A 297 -5.62 -19.33 10.16
N GLN A 298 -4.92 -19.90 9.17
CA GLN A 298 -5.55 -20.77 8.18
C GLN A 298 -6.02 -22.10 8.78
N GLN A 299 -5.29 -22.68 9.74
CA GLN A 299 -5.73 -23.89 10.43
C GLN A 299 -6.99 -23.61 11.26
N VAL A 300 -7.06 -22.45 11.91
CA VAL A 300 -8.22 -22.02 12.69
C VAL A 300 -9.42 -21.77 11.77
N VAL A 301 -9.22 -21.09 10.65
CA VAL A 301 -10.25 -20.87 9.62
C VAL A 301 -10.75 -22.20 9.07
N ASN A 302 -9.85 -23.13 8.73
CA ASN A 302 -10.20 -24.47 8.26
C ASN A 302 -10.98 -25.25 9.32
N TRP A 303 -10.62 -25.09 10.59
CA TRP A 303 -11.30 -25.73 11.71
C TRP A 303 -12.73 -25.20 11.91
N ILE A 304 -12.91 -23.89 11.75
CA ILE A 304 -14.20 -23.20 11.89
C ILE A 304 -15.11 -23.43 10.68
N TRP A 305 -14.54 -23.51 9.47
CA TRP A 305 -15.29 -23.48 8.21
C TRP A 305 -16.44 -24.51 8.10
N PRO A 306 -16.28 -25.79 8.48
CA PRO A 306 -17.38 -26.75 8.43
C PRO A 306 -18.63 -26.30 9.20
N TYR A 307 -18.45 -25.68 10.37
CA TYR A 307 -19.54 -25.18 11.22
C TYR A 307 -20.22 -23.94 10.64
N VAL A 308 -19.46 -23.07 9.96
CA VAL A 308 -20.02 -21.91 9.24
C VAL A 308 -20.80 -22.39 8.03
N LYS A 309 -20.21 -23.27 7.21
CA LYS A 309 -20.84 -23.80 6.00
C LYS A 309 -22.17 -24.51 6.30
N ALA A 310 -22.27 -25.21 7.42
CA ALA A 310 -23.50 -25.90 7.84
C ALA A 310 -24.71 -24.95 8.04
N LYS A 311 -24.48 -23.66 8.28
CA LYS A 311 -25.55 -22.64 8.39
C LYS A 311 -26.19 -22.27 7.05
N TYR A 312 -25.57 -22.66 5.93
CA TYR A 312 -25.98 -22.30 4.57
C TYR A 312 -26.31 -23.53 3.72
N PRO A 313 -27.25 -24.40 4.12
CA PRO A 313 -27.52 -25.65 3.41
C PRO A 313 -28.03 -25.46 1.98
N ASN A 314 -28.58 -24.28 1.68
CA ASN A 314 -29.19 -23.95 0.39
C ASN A 314 -28.36 -22.96 -0.45
N MET A 315 -27.14 -22.62 -0.02
CA MET A 315 -26.26 -21.70 -0.73
C MET A 315 -24.88 -22.35 -0.94
N ASN A 316 -24.34 -22.21 -2.15
CA ASN A 316 -23.00 -22.70 -2.46
C ASN A 316 -21.94 -21.68 -2.01
N VAL A 317 -21.78 -21.56 -0.69
CA VAL A 317 -20.83 -20.64 -0.06
C VAL A 317 -19.44 -21.28 0.07
N ALA A 318 -18.40 -20.48 -0.11
CA ALA A 318 -17.00 -20.80 0.14
C ALA A 318 -16.48 -20.02 1.36
N SER A 319 -15.40 -20.50 1.99
CA SER A 319 -14.79 -19.81 3.16
C SER A 319 -14.37 -18.38 2.81
N THR A 320 -13.97 -18.13 1.57
CA THR A 320 -13.61 -16.80 1.04
C THR A 320 -14.78 -15.83 0.91
N ASP A 321 -16.03 -16.31 1.02
CA ASP A 321 -17.23 -15.47 1.04
C ASP A 321 -17.49 -14.91 2.45
N PHE A 322 -16.58 -15.13 3.40
CA PHE A 322 -16.66 -14.66 4.78
C PHE A 322 -15.40 -13.92 5.19
N THR A 323 -15.55 -13.06 6.20
CA THR A 323 -14.44 -12.41 6.91
C THR A 323 -14.29 -13.04 8.28
N TYR A 324 -13.09 -13.47 8.63
CA TYR A 324 -12.75 -14.01 9.94
C TYR A 324 -11.99 -12.96 10.73
N MET A 325 -12.49 -12.63 11.92
CA MET A 325 -11.92 -11.60 12.80
C MET A 325 -11.39 -12.27 14.07
N PRO A 326 -10.15 -12.81 14.05
CA PRO A 326 -9.52 -13.36 15.24
C PRO A 326 -9.19 -12.26 16.26
N GLN A 327 -9.41 -12.54 17.54
CA GLN A 327 -9.16 -11.66 18.67
C GLN A 327 -8.72 -12.47 19.88
N MET A 328 -7.64 -12.11 20.56
CA MET A 328 -7.28 -12.76 21.83
C MET A 328 -8.00 -12.09 23.01
N ARG A 329 -8.66 -12.87 23.87
CA ARG A 329 -9.21 -12.39 25.14
C ARG A 329 -8.92 -13.42 26.23
N ASN A 330 -8.34 -12.98 27.35
CA ASN A 330 -8.05 -13.83 28.51
C ASN A 330 -7.27 -15.12 28.17
N GLY A 331 -6.32 -15.06 27.23
CA GLY A 331 -5.52 -16.21 26.81
C GLY A 331 -6.26 -17.21 25.90
N GLN A 332 -7.49 -16.90 25.48
CA GLN A 332 -8.26 -17.66 24.51
C GLN A 332 -8.37 -16.88 23.21
N MET A 333 -8.35 -17.57 22.08
CA MET A 333 -8.55 -16.95 20.77
C MET A 333 -10.02 -16.99 20.43
N TYR A 334 -10.64 -15.83 20.20
CA TYR A 334 -12.00 -15.66 19.72
C TYR A 334 -11.96 -15.39 18.22
N VAL A 335 -12.95 -15.86 17.47
CA VAL A 335 -13.08 -15.58 16.03
C VAL A 335 -14.52 -15.22 15.73
N ASN A 336 -14.78 -13.97 15.35
CA ASN A 336 -16.07 -13.60 14.78
C ASN A 336 -16.04 -13.85 13.27
N VAL A 337 -17.11 -14.44 12.75
CA VAL A 337 -17.27 -14.72 11.33
C VAL A 337 -18.37 -13.84 10.78
N LEU A 338 -18.03 -13.00 9.81
CA LEU A 338 -18.95 -12.08 9.16
C LEU A 338 -19.18 -12.53 7.72
N GLU A 339 -20.41 -12.41 7.23
CA GLU A 339 -20.69 -12.53 5.80
C GLU A 339 -19.99 -11.41 5.04
N ASN A 340 -19.45 -11.73 3.87
CA ASN A 340 -19.00 -10.72 2.93
C ASN A 340 -20.10 -10.49 1.88
N HIS A 341 -21.00 -9.55 2.12
CA HIS A 341 -22.09 -9.26 1.16
C HIS A 341 -21.58 -8.68 -0.17
N SER A 342 -20.29 -8.36 -0.29
CA SER A 342 -19.67 -8.04 -1.58
C SER A 342 -19.38 -9.27 -2.45
N ALA A 343 -19.37 -10.47 -1.86
CA ALA A 343 -19.14 -11.74 -2.56
C ALA A 343 -20.32 -12.12 -3.46
N ALA A 344 -20.03 -12.81 -4.57
CA ALA A 344 -21.01 -13.11 -5.60
C ALA A 344 -22.18 -13.96 -5.07
N VAL A 345 -21.91 -14.91 -4.17
CA VAL A 345 -22.94 -15.78 -3.61
C VAL A 345 -24.00 -15.00 -2.83
N PHE A 346 -23.58 -13.99 -2.06
CA PHE A 346 -24.47 -13.14 -1.27
C PHE A 346 -25.21 -12.12 -2.15
N LYS A 347 -24.52 -11.48 -3.10
CA LYS A 347 -25.17 -10.60 -4.09
C LYS A 347 -26.29 -11.29 -4.86
N ASN A 348 -26.07 -12.54 -5.26
CA ASN A 348 -27.07 -13.33 -5.99
C ASN A 348 -28.27 -13.74 -5.13
N SER A 349 -28.12 -13.70 -3.80
CA SER A 349 -29.19 -13.96 -2.84
C SER A 349 -29.97 -12.70 -2.45
N GLY A 350 -29.62 -11.53 -3.01
CA GLY A 350 -30.37 -10.28 -2.80
C GLY A 350 -30.20 -9.66 -1.42
N VAL A 351 -29.14 -10.01 -0.68
CA VAL A 351 -28.85 -9.42 0.63
C VAL A 351 -28.30 -8.00 0.49
N ASP A 352 -28.50 -7.16 1.51
CA ASP A 352 -28.07 -5.77 1.52
C ASP A 352 -26.54 -5.66 1.53
N THR A 353 -25.97 -5.19 0.41
CA THR A 353 -24.52 -5.02 0.22
C THR A 353 -23.89 -3.94 1.09
N GLY A 354 -24.68 -3.11 1.79
CA GLY A 354 -24.20 -2.13 2.75
C GLY A 354 -23.88 -2.68 4.14
N THR A 355 -24.13 -3.97 4.37
CA THR A 355 -23.94 -4.63 5.67
C THR A 355 -23.06 -5.88 5.54
N ASN A 356 -22.38 -6.27 6.61
CA ASN A 356 -21.63 -7.51 6.72
C ASN A 356 -21.96 -8.14 8.08
N PRO A 357 -23.12 -8.82 8.21
CA PRO A 357 -23.59 -9.32 9.48
C PRO A 357 -22.69 -10.43 10.03
N GLN A 358 -22.56 -10.49 11.35
CA GLN A 358 -21.88 -11.58 12.04
C GLN A 358 -22.79 -12.80 12.12
N VAL A 359 -22.28 -13.97 11.74
CA VAL A 359 -23.05 -15.21 11.61
C VAL A 359 -22.58 -16.33 12.52
N ALA A 360 -21.39 -16.18 13.09
CA ALA A 360 -20.89 -17.06 14.14
C ALA A 360 -19.81 -16.37 14.98
N SER A 361 -19.66 -16.86 16.22
CA SER A 361 -18.49 -16.62 17.05
C SER A 361 -17.94 -17.96 17.53
N PHE A 362 -16.64 -18.11 17.43
CA PHE A 362 -15.91 -19.25 17.94
C PHE A 362 -14.88 -18.80 18.96
N ARG A 363 -14.45 -19.72 19.83
CA ARG A 363 -13.22 -19.53 20.59
C ARG A 363 -12.45 -20.83 20.71
N VAL A 364 -11.12 -20.73 20.73
CA VAL A 364 -10.23 -21.83 21.08
C VAL A 364 -9.86 -21.68 22.55
N THR A 365 -10.24 -22.67 23.35
CA THR A 365 -9.98 -22.69 24.79
C THR A 365 -8.51 -22.96 25.08
N SER A 366 -8.10 -22.69 26.33
CA SER A 366 -6.74 -23.01 26.81
C SER A 366 -6.37 -24.48 26.65
N ASP A 367 -7.38 -25.35 26.66
CA ASP A 367 -7.23 -26.80 26.59
C ASP A 367 -7.22 -27.29 25.13
N GLY A 368 -7.30 -26.37 24.16
CA GLY A 368 -7.24 -26.66 22.74
C GLY A 368 -8.55 -27.16 22.15
N ALA A 369 -9.70 -26.91 22.80
CA ALA A 369 -11.02 -27.19 22.26
C ALA A 369 -11.56 -25.98 21.47
N LEU A 370 -12.32 -26.23 20.40
CA LEU A 370 -13.10 -25.21 19.72
C LEU A 370 -14.50 -25.17 20.33
N GLU A 371 -14.88 -23.99 20.79
CA GLU A 371 -16.23 -23.70 21.26
C GLU A 371 -16.93 -22.74 20.30
N GLN A 372 -18.24 -22.87 20.18
CA GLN A 372 -19.10 -21.96 19.44
C GLN A 372 -20.07 -21.28 20.41
N MET A 373 -20.30 -19.99 20.20
CA MET A 373 -21.27 -19.21 20.96
C MET A 373 -22.70 -19.42 20.41
N ASP A 374 -23.66 -19.67 21.29
CA ASP A 374 -25.08 -19.56 20.98
C ASP A 374 -25.46 -18.08 20.83
N ALA A 375 -26.00 -17.71 19.67
CA ALA A 375 -26.31 -16.31 19.37
C ALA A 375 -27.52 -15.76 20.17
N THR A 376 -28.34 -16.63 20.75
CA THR A 376 -29.55 -16.28 21.51
C THR A 376 -29.23 -16.13 23.00
N THR A 377 -28.47 -17.07 23.56
CA THR A 377 -28.18 -17.11 24.99
C THR A 377 -26.82 -16.51 25.35
N GLY A 378 -25.89 -16.45 24.39
CA GLY A 378 -24.51 -16.05 24.62
C GLY A 378 -23.64 -17.15 25.25
N ASP A 379 -24.20 -18.34 25.47
CA ASP A 379 -23.49 -19.47 26.06
C ASP A 379 -22.49 -20.09 25.09
N TRP A 380 -21.40 -20.65 25.63
CA TRP A 380 -20.37 -21.33 24.86
C TRP A 380 -20.52 -22.85 24.98
N SER A 381 -20.42 -23.54 23.85
CA SER A 381 -20.48 -25.01 23.81
C SER A 381 -19.32 -25.58 22.98
N VAL A 382 -18.73 -26.69 23.45
CA VAL A 382 -17.64 -27.37 22.75
C VAL A 382 -18.18 -28.03 21.48
N VAL A 383 -17.64 -27.62 20.33
CA VAL A 383 -17.98 -28.17 19.01
C VAL A 383 -16.87 -29.06 18.45
N SER A 384 -15.65 -28.92 18.97
CA SER A 384 -14.52 -29.83 18.71
C SER A 384 -13.61 -29.91 19.92
N SER A 385 -13.23 -31.11 20.36
CA SER A 385 -12.32 -31.31 21.51
C SER A 385 -10.84 -31.05 21.19
N GLY A 386 -10.49 -30.91 19.91
CA GLY A 386 -9.12 -30.68 19.43
C GLY A 386 -9.08 -30.38 17.93
N TYR A 387 -7.96 -29.83 17.45
CA TYR A 387 -7.69 -29.66 16.02
C TYR A 387 -7.12 -30.96 15.44
N ASN A 388 -7.82 -31.58 14.48
CA ASN A 388 -7.46 -32.90 13.95
C ASN A 388 -6.85 -32.88 12.54
N GLY A 389 -6.44 -31.71 12.03
CA GLY A 389 -5.82 -31.57 10.70
C GLY A 389 -6.84 -31.48 9.58
#